data_AF-A0A7C7H480-F1
#
_entry.id   AF-A0A7C7H480-F1
#
_cell.length_a   1.000
_cell.length_b   1.000
_cell.length_c   1.000
_cell.angle_alpha   90.00
_cell.angle_beta   90.00
_cell.angle_gamma   90.00
#
_symmetry.space_group_name_H-M   'P 1'
#
loop_
_entity.id
_entity.type
_entity.pdbx_description
1 polymer ?
#
loop_
_entity_poly.entity_id
_entity_poly.type
_entity_poly.pdbx_seq_one_letter_code
_entity_poly.pdbx_strand_id
1 'polypeptide(L)'
;MTTKTQICTRCVMDSTDPQIRFESKGICNHCQEYEDIVNLDKETFLKKENQLNSIVEEIKISGIENEYDCIIGISGGVDSTFLAYLVKEKFGLRPFAVHLDNGWNSKLAVKNIQNILRKLDIDLHTHVIDWEEFKNMQIAYFKASVIDIEAITDHSINAILYEVANDNNVKYILKGFNNATEKIMPKSWTFNKNDIENIQDIVSKHSNIEINTFPLLGRKKLNYYTKEKGIQTILPYNYMEFNKDKAKELIVEKLGWVDYGGKHYESIFTRFYQGYILPRKFGIDKRKAHFSNLICGGLLSRDEAIDELKKPPYEEDLVQEDYKYVVKKLGFSKEEFEQILDLPIKSHFKYKTDINSKIYKKLISPTNPLVRFIKKIK
;
A
#
# COMPACT_ATOMS: atom_id res chain seq x y z
N MET A 1 27.54 -9.59 16.37
CA MET A 1 28.39 -9.40 15.18
C MET A 1 27.62 -8.51 14.22
N THR A 2 28.04 -7.26 14.03
CA THR A 2 27.44 -6.34 13.06
C THR A 2 27.76 -6.85 11.66
N THR A 3 26.83 -7.58 11.05
CA THR A 3 26.91 -7.94 9.64
C THR A 3 27.00 -6.65 8.84
N LYS A 4 28.13 -6.44 8.15
CA LYS A 4 28.38 -5.25 7.33
C LYS A 4 27.24 -5.11 6.32
N THR A 5 26.46 -4.03 6.41
CA THR A 5 25.35 -3.78 5.49
C THR A 5 25.90 -3.55 4.09
N GLN A 6 25.56 -4.43 3.15
CA GLN A 6 25.90 -4.25 1.73
C GLN A 6 24.78 -3.46 1.07
N ILE A 7 25.13 -2.33 0.45
CA ILE A 7 24.22 -1.46 -0.29
C ILE A 7 24.44 -1.69 -1.79
N CYS A 8 23.37 -1.71 -2.56
CA CYS A 8 23.42 -1.81 -4.02
C CYS A 8 24.28 -0.69 -4.62
N THR A 9 25.05 -1.02 -5.65
CA THR A 9 25.87 -0.05 -6.39
C THR A 9 25.05 0.81 -7.36
N ARG A 10 23.89 0.31 -7.81
CA ARG A 10 22.98 1.03 -8.71
C ARG A 10 21.89 1.83 -7.99
N CYS A 11 21.24 1.23 -6.99
CA CYS A 11 20.19 1.89 -6.20
C CYS A 11 20.61 2.03 -4.73
N VAL A 12 19.65 2.17 -3.82
CA VAL A 12 19.88 2.32 -2.37
C VAL A 12 19.28 1.18 -1.53
N MET A 13 18.78 0.12 -2.18
CA MET A 13 18.42 -1.12 -1.50
C MET A 13 19.66 -1.78 -0.89
N ASP A 14 19.49 -2.47 0.23
CA ASP A 14 20.58 -3.08 0.97
C ASP A 14 20.17 -4.41 1.64
N SER A 15 21.12 -5.00 2.37
CA SER A 15 20.93 -6.27 3.08
C SER A 15 19.96 -6.22 4.27
N THR A 16 19.23 -5.12 4.50
CA THR A 16 18.06 -5.12 5.41
C THR A 16 16.85 -5.84 4.80
N ASP A 17 16.83 -6.02 3.46
CA ASP A 17 15.97 -7.01 2.84
C ASP A 17 16.63 -8.40 2.92
N PRO A 18 16.09 -9.36 3.70
CA PRO A 18 16.67 -10.70 3.82
C PRO A 18 16.61 -11.53 2.52
N GLN A 19 15.87 -11.08 1.51
CA GLN A 19 15.75 -11.75 0.21
C GLN A 19 16.65 -11.13 -0.86
N ILE A 20 17.34 -10.02 -0.55
CA ILE A 20 18.19 -9.34 -1.52
C ILE A 20 19.36 -10.22 -1.93
N ARG A 21 19.69 -10.18 -3.23
CA ARG A 21 20.86 -10.85 -3.79
C ARG A 21 21.63 -9.86 -4.61
N PHE A 22 22.94 -9.91 -4.50
CA PHE A 22 23.85 -9.05 -5.27
C PHE A 22 24.60 -9.90 -6.29
N GLU A 23 24.73 -9.38 -7.50
CA GLU A 23 25.60 -9.96 -8.50
C GLU A 23 27.06 -9.53 -8.31
N SER A 24 27.95 -10.01 -9.18
CA SER A 24 29.40 -9.74 -9.14
C SER A 24 29.75 -8.25 -9.15
N LYS A 25 28.92 -7.40 -9.77
CA LYS A 25 29.08 -5.94 -9.82
C LYS A 25 28.43 -5.18 -8.65
N GLY A 26 27.87 -5.89 -7.67
CA GLY A 26 27.17 -5.30 -6.52
C GLY A 26 25.78 -4.74 -6.82
N ILE A 27 25.21 -5.04 -7.99
CA ILE A 27 23.84 -4.69 -8.36
C ILE A 27 22.88 -5.71 -7.75
N CYS A 28 21.77 -5.24 -7.15
CA CYS A 28 20.80 -6.13 -6.52
C CYS A 28 19.73 -6.65 -7.48
N ASN A 29 19.12 -7.80 -7.15
CA ASN A 29 18.04 -8.42 -7.93
C ASN A 29 16.86 -7.48 -8.18
N HIS A 30 16.52 -6.58 -7.25
CA HIS A 30 15.44 -5.60 -7.43
C HIS A 30 15.66 -4.67 -8.63
N CYS A 31 16.91 -4.29 -8.92
CA CYS A 31 17.23 -3.43 -10.06
C CYS A 31 17.05 -4.15 -11.40
N GLN A 32 17.24 -5.47 -11.41
CA GLN A 32 17.11 -6.30 -12.60
C GLN A 32 15.63 -6.57 -12.88
N GLU A 33 14.90 -6.99 -11.85
CA GLU A 33 13.45 -7.20 -11.92
C GLU A 33 12.71 -5.92 -12.35
N TYR A 34 13.27 -4.74 -12.06
CA TYR A 34 12.76 -3.46 -12.54
C TYR A 34 12.99 -3.26 -14.05
N GLU A 35 14.20 -3.54 -14.55
CA GLU A 35 14.54 -3.41 -15.98
C GLU A 35 13.69 -4.32 -16.87
N ASP A 36 13.44 -5.55 -16.42
CA ASP A 36 12.61 -6.52 -17.14
C ASP A 36 11.17 -6.01 -17.40
N ILE A 37 10.71 -5.03 -16.62
CA ILE A 37 9.34 -4.50 -16.68
C ILE A 37 9.27 -3.13 -17.37
N VAL A 38 10.28 -2.28 -17.17
CA VAL A 38 10.23 -0.86 -17.53
C VAL A 38 10.93 -0.54 -18.86
N ASN A 39 11.60 -1.51 -19.50
CA ASN A 39 12.10 -1.37 -20.87
C ASN A 39 10.95 -1.18 -21.87
N LEU A 40 10.54 0.07 -22.09
CA LEU A 40 9.48 0.44 -23.02
C LEU A 40 9.97 1.63 -23.83
N ASP A 41 10.24 1.40 -25.11
CA ASP A 41 10.52 2.45 -26.07
C ASP A 41 9.27 3.32 -26.34
N LYS A 42 9.45 4.43 -27.07
CA LYS A 42 8.36 5.35 -27.43
C LYS A 42 7.22 4.67 -28.19
N GLU A 43 7.53 3.70 -29.03
CA GLU A 43 6.53 2.94 -29.81
C GLU A 43 5.60 2.14 -28.87
N THR A 44 6.18 1.60 -27.79
CA THR A 44 5.44 0.86 -26.78
C THR A 44 4.50 1.76 -25.97
N PHE A 45 4.88 3.00 -25.68
CA PHE A 45 3.98 3.96 -25.00
C PHE A 45 2.79 4.36 -25.87
N LEU A 46 2.98 4.59 -27.18
CA LEU A 46 1.86 4.89 -28.08
C LEU A 46 0.87 3.73 -28.18
N LYS A 47 1.36 2.47 -28.24
CA LYS A 47 0.51 1.27 -28.21
C LYS A 47 -0.28 1.18 -26.90
N LYS A 48 0.37 1.47 -25.77
CA LYS A 48 -0.27 1.49 -24.44
C LYS A 48 -1.33 2.57 -24.31
N GLU A 49 -1.10 3.77 -24.84
CA GLU A 49 -2.09 4.85 -24.82
C GLU A 49 -3.32 4.48 -25.67
N ASN A 50 -3.12 3.90 -26.85
CA ASN A 50 -4.22 3.39 -27.66
C ASN A 50 -5.01 2.29 -26.93
N GLN A 51 -4.32 1.38 -26.24
CA GLN A 51 -4.96 0.36 -25.42
C GLN A 51 -5.77 0.97 -24.27
N LEU A 52 -5.26 2.01 -23.61
CA LEU A 52 -5.99 2.72 -22.58
C LEU A 52 -7.26 3.37 -23.12
N ASN A 53 -7.19 4.00 -24.29
CA ASN A 53 -8.36 4.59 -24.95
C ASN A 53 -9.42 3.53 -25.26
N SER A 54 -9.02 2.35 -25.76
CA SER A 54 -9.96 1.23 -25.96
C SER A 54 -10.60 0.78 -24.64
N ILE A 55 -9.82 0.63 -23.57
CA ILE A 55 -10.36 0.27 -22.24
C ILE A 55 -11.34 1.34 -21.74
N VAL A 56 -11.03 2.62 -21.92
CA VAL A 56 -11.92 3.73 -21.52
C VAL A 56 -13.25 3.66 -22.27
N GLU A 57 -13.24 3.38 -23.57
CA GLU A 57 -14.48 3.20 -24.34
C GLU A 57 -15.27 1.96 -23.90
N GLU A 58 -14.60 0.85 -23.59
CA GLU A 58 -15.24 -0.34 -23.01
C GLU A 58 -15.91 -0.04 -21.65
N ILE A 59 -15.27 0.78 -20.81
CA ILE A 59 -15.82 1.24 -19.53
C ILE A 59 -17.11 2.04 -19.78
N LYS A 60 -17.07 3.02 -20.68
CA LYS A 60 -18.24 3.85 -21.03
C LYS A 60 -19.41 3.01 -21.54
N ILE A 61 -19.13 2.10 -22.48
CA ILE A 61 -20.15 1.21 -23.06
C ILE A 61 -20.76 0.33 -21.96
N SER A 62 -19.94 -0.24 -21.07
CA SER A 62 -20.44 -1.09 -19.99
C SER A 62 -21.26 -0.33 -18.95
N GLY A 63 -21.04 0.98 -18.81
CA GLY A 63 -21.71 1.82 -17.82
C GLY A 63 -22.93 2.58 -18.36
N ILE A 64 -23.30 2.41 -19.64
CA ILE A 64 -24.31 3.27 -20.29
C ILE A 64 -25.69 3.27 -19.58
N GLU A 65 -26.09 2.12 -19.03
CA GLU A 65 -27.37 1.97 -18.30
C GLU A 65 -27.24 2.21 -16.78
N ASN A 66 -26.03 2.50 -16.32
CA ASN A 66 -25.74 2.76 -14.92
C ASN A 66 -25.55 4.27 -14.68
N GLU A 67 -25.77 4.69 -13.44
CA GLU A 67 -25.42 6.02 -12.97
C GLU A 67 -23.91 6.28 -13.07
N TYR A 68 -23.11 5.25 -12.73
CA TYR A 68 -21.65 5.27 -12.74
C TYR A 68 -21.09 4.23 -13.72
N ASP A 69 -19.96 4.54 -14.36
CA ASP A 69 -19.27 3.60 -15.24
C ASP A 69 -18.05 2.94 -14.58
N CYS A 70 -17.51 3.54 -13.52
CA CYS A 70 -16.37 3.03 -12.78
C CYS A 70 -16.38 3.40 -11.30
N ILE A 71 -15.66 2.61 -10.51
CA ILE A 71 -15.35 2.88 -9.10
C ILE A 71 -13.90 3.38 -9.00
N ILE A 72 -13.66 4.40 -8.17
CA ILE A 72 -12.31 4.84 -7.79
C ILE A 72 -12.14 4.87 -6.28
N GLY A 73 -10.98 4.47 -5.79
CA GLY A 73 -10.60 4.69 -4.39
C GLY A 73 -10.04 6.10 -4.20
N ILE A 74 -10.53 6.84 -3.20
CA ILE A 74 -10.03 8.19 -2.87
C ILE A 74 -9.46 8.23 -1.45
N SER A 75 -8.19 8.63 -1.32
CA SER A 75 -7.51 8.79 -0.02
C SER A 75 -7.14 10.22 0.31
N GLY A 76 -7.26 11.13 -0.68
CA GLY A 76 -6.75 12.49 -0.59
C GLY A 76 -5.23 12.61 -0.83
N GLY A 77 -4.52 11.49 -1.05
CA GLY A 77 -3.12 11.49 -1.46
C GLY A 77 -2.94 11.87 -2.94
N VAL A 78 -1.69 12.07 -3.37
CA VAL A 78 -1.35 12.49 -4.75
C VAL A 78 -1.92 11.52 -5.78
N ASP A 79 -1.66 10.22 -5.59
CA ASP A 79 -1.95 9.20 -6.61
C ASP A 79 -3.45 8.97 -6.78
N SER A 80 -4.26 9.05 -5.72
CA SER A 80 -5.73 8.92 -5.83
C SER A 80 -6.38 10.21 -6.34
N THR A 81 -5.85 11.37 -5.96
CA THR A 81 -6.34 12.68 -6.44
C THR A 81 -6.10 12.86 -7.93
N PHE A 82 -4.90 12.53 -8.41
CA PHE A 82 -4.58 12.62 -9.83
C PHE A 82 -5.39 11.62 -10.66
N LEU A 83 -5.69 10.44 -10.09
CA LEU A 83 -6.56 9.47 -10.76
C LEU A 83 -7.97 10.05 -10.93
N ALA A 84 -8.54 10.64 -9.88
CA ALA A 84 -9.86 11.26 -9.95
C ALA A 84 -9.90 12.35 -11.04
N TYR A 85 -8.86 13.18 -11.13
CA TYR A 85 -8.71 14.17 -12.19
C TYR A 85 -8.73 13.52 -13.57
N LEU A 86 -7.88 12.51 -13.81
CA LEU A 86 -7.80 11.87 -15.12
C LEU A 86 -9.12 11.19 -15.52
N VAL A 87 -9.74 10.49 -14.58
CA VAL A 87 -10.99 9.75 -14.82
C VAL A 87 -12.11 10.71 -15.22
N LYS A 88 -12.25 11.84 -14.51
CA LYS A 88 -13.27 12.84 -14.83
C LYS A 88 -12.91 13.68 -16.06
N GLU A 89 -11.75 14.33 -16.04
CA GLU A 89 -11.40 15.39 -17.01
C GLU A 89 -10.78 14.84 -18.29
N LYS A 90 -9.91 13.82 -18.18
CA LYS A 90 -9.20 13.28 -19.35
C LYS A 90 -9.99 12.17 -20.04
N PHE A 91 -10.57 11.25 -19.28
CA PHE A 91 -11.26 10.07 -19.83
C PHE A 91 -12.75 10.32 -20.07
N GLY A 92 -13.34 11.35 -19.42
CA GLY A 92 -14.76 11.67 -19.53
C GLY A 92 -15.65 10.56 -18.97
N LEU A 93 -15.17 9.88 -17.91
CA LEU A 93 -15.90 8.84 -17.20
C LEU A 93 -16.76 9.45 -16.08
N ARG A 94 -17.74 8.67 -15.61
CA ARG A 94 -18.64 8.98 -14.50
C ARG A 94 -18.28 8.11 -13.28
N PRO A 95 -17.24 8.49 -12.51
CA PRO A 95 -16.78 7.68 -11.39
C PRO A 95 -17.71 7.81 -10.19
N PHE A 96 -17.80 6.72 -9.42
CA PHE A 96 -18.22 6.75 -8.02
C PHE A 96 -16.98 6.63 -7.13
N ALA A 97 -16.71 7.65 -6.33
CA ALA A 97 -15.56 7.64 -5.43
C ALA A 97 -15.89 6.88 -4.14
N VAL A 98 -14.92 6.10 -3.67
CA VAL A 98 -15.05 5.30 -2.46
C VAL A 98 -13.88 5.62 -1.53
N HIS A 99 -14.22 6.03 -0.31
CA HIS A 99 -13.28 6.28 0.76
C HIS A 99 -13.53 5.32 1.92
N LEU A 100 -12.44 4.77 2.47
CA LEU A 100 -12.49 4.00 3.71
C LEU A 100 -12.00 4.89 4.85
N ASP A 101 -12.87 5.16 5.82
CA ASP A 101 -12.48 5.77 7.09
C ASP A 101 -12.26 4.68 8.14
N ASN A 102 -10.99 4.40 8.44
CA ASN A 102 -10.59 3.48 9.51
C ASN A 102 -10.26 4.21 10.83
N GLY A 103 -10.62 5.49 10.94
CA GLY A 103 -10.36 6.35 12.08
C GLY A 103 -9.01 7.07 12.06
N TRP A 104 -8.14 6.86 11.08
CA TRP A 104 -6.78 7.44 11.08
C TRP A 104 -6.57 8.60 10.10
N ASN A 105 -7.63 9.06 9.44
CA ASN A 105 -7.59 10.20 8.53
C ASN A 105 -7.03 11.45 9.21
N SER A 106 -6.04 12.09 8.57
CA SER A 106 -5.63 13.43 8.96
C SER A 106 -6.72 14.46 8.61
N LYS A 107 -6.79 15.56 9.36
CA LYS A 107 -7.72 16.67 9.05
C LYS A 107 -7.51 17.22 7.63
N LEU A 108 -6.26 17.23 7.16
CA LEU A 108 -5.92 17.68 5.82
C LEU A 108 -6.43 16.71 4.74
N ALA A 109 -6.40 15.40 5.01
CA ALA A 109 -6.92 14.39 4.09
C ALA A 109 -8.41 14.56 3.84
N VAL A 110 -9.19 14.72 4.91
CA VAL A 110 -10.63 14.98 4.81
C VAL A 110 -10.91 16.24 3.98
N LYS A 111 -10.18 17.32 4.22
CA LYS A 111 -10.32 18.58 3.46
C LYS A 111 -9.95 18.42 2.00
N ASN A 112 -8.85 17.74 1.70
CA ASN A 112 -8.42 17.47 0.32
C ASN A 112 -9.49 16.65 -0.41
N ILE A 113 -9.95 15.54 0.17
CA ILE A 113 -11.01 14.69 -0.42
C ILE A 113 -12.26 15.53 -0.73
N GLN A 114 -12.78 16.26 0.25
CA GLN A 114 -13.97 17.10 0.07
C GLN A 114 -13.80 18.15 -1.04
N ASN A 115 -12.63 18.81 -1.08
CA ASN A 115 -12.36 19.84 -2.06
C ASN A 115 -12.25 19.28 -3.49
N ILE A 116 -11.54 18.16 -3.65
CA ILE A 116 -11.36 17.47 -4.93
C ILE A 116 -12.70 17.03 -5.51
N LEU A 117 -13.49 16.28 -4.71
CA LEU A 117 -14.73 15.68 -5.19
C LEU A 117 -15.78 16.74 -5.52
N ARG A 118 -15.84 17.84 -4.75
CA ARG A 118 -16.69 18.99 -5.07
C ARG A 118 -16.28 19.67 -6.37
N LYS A 119 -14.98 19.83 -6.64
CA LYS A 119 -14.50 20.49 -7.87
C LYS A 119 -14.71 19.63 -9.10
N LEU A 120 -14.54 18.32 -8.97
CA LEU A 120 -14.72 17.36 -10.06
C LEU A 120 -16.17 16.90 -10.22
N ASP A 121 -17.07 17.30 -9.30
CA ASP A 121 -18.46 16.84 -9.26
C ASP A 121 -18.53 15.30 -9.29
N ILE A 122 -17.97 14.66 -8.26
CA ILE A 122 -17.89 13.21 -8.10
C ILE A 122 -18.56 12.83 -6.78
N ASP A 123 -19.51 11.89 -6.86
CA ASP A 123 -20.18 11.33 -5.69
C ASP A 123 -19.24 10.50 -4.81
N LEU A 124 -19.52 10.47 -3.51
CA LEU A 124 -18.70 9.81 -2.51
C LEU A 124 -19.49 8.79 -1.69
N HIS A 125 -19.03 7.54 -1.73
CA HIS A 125 -19.30 6.57 -0.67
C HIS A 125 -18.19 6.61 0.37
N THR A 126 -18.51 6.92 1.63
CA THR A 126 -17.58 6.76 2.75
C THR A 126 -17.99 5.55 3.59
N HIS A 127 -17.16 4.52 3.59
CA HIS A 127 -17.31 3.37 4.48
C HIS A 127 -16.53 3.64 5.77
N VAL A 128 -17.24 3.84 6.87
CA VAL A 128 -16.65 4.03 8.20
C VAL A 128 -16.57 2.68 8.90
N ILE A 129 -15.36 2.20 9.19
CA ILE A 129 -15.17 0.96 9.95
C ILE A 129 -15.56 1.17 11.41
N ASP A 130 -16.18 0.17 12.04
CA ASP A 130 -16.33 0.15 13.49
C ASP A 130 -14.96 0.32 14.17
N TRP A 131 -14.82 1.42 14.91
CA TRP A 131 -13.54 1.82 15.45
C TRP A 131 -13.02 0.84 16.50
N GLU A 132 -13.88 0.31 17.38
CA GLU A 132 -13.43 -0.60 18.43
C GLU A 132 -13.04 -1.97 17.85
N GLU A 133 -13.75 -2.46 16.83
CA GLU A 133 -13.35 -3.65 16.07
C GLU A 133 -11.97 -3.45 15.43
N PHE A 134 -11.80 -2.39 14.64
CA PHE A 134 -10.54 -2.11 13.93
C PHE A 134 -9.35 -1.88 14.86
N LYS A 135 -9.53 -1.07 15.91
CA LYS A 135 -8.53 -0.81 16.94
C LYS A 135 -8.06 -2.11 17.59
N ASN A 136 -8.99 -3.00 17.96
CA ASN A 136 -8.64 -4.29 18.56
C ASN A 136 -7.94 -5.23 17.57
N MET A 137 -8.24 -5.16 16.28
CA MET A 137 -7.46 -5.85 15.24
C MET A 137 -6.04 -5.31 15.12
N GLN A 138 -5.84 -3.98 15.14
CA GLN A 138 -4.49 -3.38 15.16
C GLN A 138 -3.71 -3.82 16.41
N ILE A 139 -4.33 -3.78 17.58
CA ILE A 139 -3.74 -4.27 18.84
C ILE A 139 -3.34 -5.75 18.73
N ALA A 140 -4.18 -6.59 18.09
CA ALA A 140 -3.86 -7.99 17.87
C ALA A 140 -2.59 -8.17 17.04
N TYR A 141 -2.43 -7.38 15.97
CA TYR A 141 -1.22 -7.38 15.13
C TYR A 141 0.03 -6.90 15.90
N PHE A 142 -0.10 -5.86 16.73
CA PHE A 142 0.97 -5.41 17.62
C PHE A 142 1.41 -6.53 18.58
N LYS A 143 0.47 -7.20 19.25
CA LYS A 143 0.73 -8.33 20.16
C LYS A 143 1.27 -9.57 19.44
N ALA A 144 0.84 -9.80 18.21
CA ALA A 144 1.38 -10.85 17.34
C ALA A 144 2.84 -10.59 16.97
N SER A 145 3.30 -9.33 17.03
CA SER A 145 4.67 -8.91 16.69
C SER A 145 5.05 -9.30 15.26
N VAL A 146 4.06 -9.25 14.36
CA VAL A 146 4.25 -9.49 12.92
C VAL A 146 4.44 -8.17 12.19
N ILE A 147 5.08 -8.23 11.03
CA ILE A 147 5.23 -7.06 10.14
C ILE A 147 3.88 -6.71 9.50
N ASP A 148 3.85 -5.60 8.75
CA ASP A 148 2.73 -5.15 7.93
C ASP A 148 1.37 -5.07 8.64
N ILE A 149 1.34 -4.30 9.74
CA ILE A 149 0.09 -4.01 10.46
C ILE A 149 -0.93 -3.34 9.55
N GLU A 150 -0.47 -2.57 8.56
CA GLU A 150 -1.31 -1.92 7.54
C GLU A 150 -2.01 -2.91 6.58
N ALA A 151 -1.63 -4.20 6.61
CA ALA A 151 -2.29 -5.22 5.79
C ALA A 151 -3.81 -5.28 6.02
N ILE A 152 -4.29 -5.00 7.25
CA ILE A 152 -5.73 -4.94 7.52
C ILE A 152 -6.37 -3.69 6.92
N THR A 153 -5.71 -2.53 6.92
CA THR A 153 -6.22 -1.32 6.24
C THR A 153 -6.33 -1.57 4.73
N ASP A 154 -5.27 -2.10 4.12
CA ASP A 154 -5.28 -2.36 2.68
C ASP A 154 -6.28 -3.45 2.28
N HIS A 155 -6.47 -4.46 3.15
CA HIS A 155 -7.47 -5.49 2.96
C HIS A 155 -8.87 -4.90 2.87
N SER A 156 -9.25 -4.08 3.85
CA SER A 156 -10.60 -3.50 3.91
C SER A 156 -10.84 -2.50 2.79
N ILE A 157 -9.83 -1.70 2.38
CA ILE A 157 -9.90 -0.85 1.17
C ILE A 157 -10.20 -1.71 -0.06
N ASN A 158 -9.55 -2.85 -0.21
CA ASN A 158 -9.82 -3.72 -1.36
C ASN A 158 -11.23 -4.33 -1.27
N ALA A 159 -11.64 -4.80 -0.09
CA ALA A 159 -12.94 -5.41 0.14
C ALA A 159 -14.10 -4.45 -0.21
N ILE A 160 -14.07 -3.22 0.30
CA ILE A 160 -15.12 -2.23 0.07
C ILE A 160 -15.18 -1.76 -1.37
N LEU A 161 -14.06 -1.65 -2.09
CA LEU A 161 -14.08 -1.29 -3.51
C LEU A 161 -14.84 -2.33 -4.35
N TYR A 162 -14.63 -3.62 -4.07
CA TYR A 162 -15.35 -4.69 -4.75
C TYR A 162 -16.82 -4.78 -4.33
N GLU A 163 -17.12 -4.53 -3.05
CA GLU A 163 -18.49 -4.51 -2.54
C GLU A 163 -19.30 -3.39 -3.18
N VAL A 164 -18.80 -2.16 -3.16
CA VAL A 164 -19.46 -1.00 -3.78
C VAL A 164 -19.59 -1.18 -5.30
N ALA A 165 -18.58 -1.74 -5.96
CA ALA A 165 -18.68 -2.06 -7.39
C ALA A 165 -19.84 -3.02 -7.68
N ASN A 166 -19.96 -4.10 -6.90
CA ASN A 166 -21.05 -5.06 -7.04
C ASN A 166 -22.42 -4.42 -6.76
N ASP A 167 -22.53 -3.64 -5.67
CA ASP A 167 -23.81 -3.09 -5.22
C ASP A 167 -24.37 -2.03 -6.19
N ASN A 168 -23.49 -1.37 -6.93
CA ASN A 168 -23.85 -0.38 -7.95
C ASN A 168 -23.84 -0.95 -9.39
N ASN A 169 -23.69 -2.28 -9.55
CA ASN A 169 -23.58 -2.95 -10.86
C ASN A 169 -22.48 -2.39 -11.78
N VAL A 170 -21.39 -1.89 -11.18
CA VAL A 170 -20.24 -1.32 -11.88
C VAL A 170 -19.17 -2.39 -12.06
N LYS A 171 -18.71 -2.58 -13.31
CA LYS A 171 -17.73 -3.63 -13.65
C LYS A 171 -16.27 -3.21 -13.50
N TYR A 172 -15.96 -1.92 -13.39
CA TYR A 172 -14.58 -1.45 -13.44
C TYR A 172 -14.19 -0.69 -12.19
N ILE A 173 -13.09 -1.12 -11.57
CA ILE A 173 -12.43 -0.43 -10.45
C ILE A 173 -11.11 0.13 -10.98
N LEU A 174 -10.92 1.45 -10.96
CA LEU A 174 -9.67 2.09 -11.36
C LEU A 174 -8.84 2.40 -10.12
N LYS A 175 -7.54 2.04 -10.14
CA LYS A 175 -6.62 2.28 -9.02
C LYS A 175 -5.38 3.05 -9.45
N GLY A 176 -4.95 3.96 -8.58
CA GLY A 176 -3.80 4.83 -8.79
C GLY A 176 -2.47 4.16 -8.46
N PHE A 177 -2.21 2.99 -9.05
CA PHE A 177 -0.96 2.23 -8.84
C PHE A 177 -0.11 2.25 -10.10
N ASN A 178 1.19 2.52 -9.95
CA ASN A 178 2.15 2.56 -11.04
C ASN A 178 3.33 1.62 -10.77
N ASN A 179 3.53 0.65 -11.66
CA ASN A 179 4.66 -0.29 -11.58
C ASN A 179 6.01 0.44 -11.57
N ALA A 180 6.17 1.52 -12.34
CA ALA A 180 7.46 2.21 -12.45
C ALA A 180 7.89 2.90 -11.14
N THR A 181 6.96 3.28 -10.26
CA THR A 181 7.32 3.98 -9.01
C THR A 181 7.14 3.13 -7.75
N GLU A 182 6.53 1.93 -7.87
CA GLU A 182 6.15 1.12 -6.71
C GLU A 182 6.59 -0.36 -6.78
N LYS A 183 7.29 -0.77 -7.85
CA LYS A 183 7.69 -2.18 -8.05
C LYS A 183 8.69 -2.68 -7.03
N ILE A 184 9.73 -1.91 -6.75
CA ILE A 184 10.75 -2.26 -5.76
C ILE A 184 10.12 -2.04 -4.38
N MET A 185 9.58 -3.13 -3.83
CA MET A 185 9.14 -3.25 -2.45
C MET A 185 9.39 -4.70 -2.04
N PRO A 186 10.34 -4.97 -1.12
CA PRO A 186 10.64 -6.34 -0.73
C PRO A 186 9.41 -7.08 -0.21
N LYS A 187 9.17 -8.29 -0.72
CA LYS A 187 8.10 -9.17 -0.25
C LYS A 187 8.27 -9.57 1.22
N SER A 188 9.48 -9.43 1.75
CA SER A 188 9.81 -9.62 3.17
C SER A 188 9.34 -8.48 4.06
N TRP A 189 9.02 -7.30 3.50
CA TRP A 189 8.60 -6.10 4.23
C TRP A 189 7.08 -5.90 4.26
N THR A 190 6.34 -6.77 3.58
CA THR A 190 4.88 -6.77 3.47
C THR A 190 4.34 -8.18 3.65
N PHE A 191 3.04 -8.33 3.83
CA PHE A 191 2.38 -9.64 3.81
C PHE A 191 1.25 -9.72 2.79
N ASN A 192 0.70 -10.91 2.56
CA ASN A 192 -0.43 -11.10 1.66
C ASN A 192 -1.67 -10.41 2.26
N LYS A 193 -2.01 -9.25 1.70
CA LYS A 193 -3.15 -8.43 2.12
C LYS A 193 -4.50 -9.11 1.94
N ASN A 194 -4.60 -10.19 1.14
CA ASN A 194 -5.85 -10.92 0.92
C ASN A 194 -5.96 -12.22 1.74
N ASP A 195 -5.00 -12.50 2.62
CA ASP A 195 -4.99 -13.72 3.44
C ASP A 195 -5.93 -13.59 4.65
N ILE A 196 -7.23 -13.84 4.42
CA ILE A 196 -8.25 -13.74 5.46
C ILE A 196 -8.03 -14.75 6.61
N GLU A 197 -7.44 -15.91 6.32
CA GLU A 197 -7.17 -16.91 7.36
C GLU A 197 -6.10 -16.39 8.33
N ASN A 198 -5.10 -15.67 7.82
CA ASN A 198 -4.09 -15.03 8.65
C ASN A 198 -4.66 -13.91 9.52
N ILE A 199 -5.45 -13.03 8.93
CA ILE A 199 -6.12 -11.94 9.65
C ILE A 199 -6.96 -12.51 10.80
N GLN A 200 -7.83 -13.49 10.50
CA GLN A 200 -8.73 -14.09 11.49
C GLN A 200 -7.96 -14.86 12.58
N ASP A 201 -6.94 -15.63 12.21
CA ASP A 201 -6.15 -16.41 13.18
C ASP A 201 -5.31 -15.50 14.10
N ILE A 202 -4.76 -14.39 13.60
CA ILE A 202 -4.08 -13.38 14.44
C ILE A 202 -5.06 -12.76 15.43
N VAL A 203 -6.21 -12.29 14.94
CA VAL A 203 -7.21 -11.62 15.79
C VAL A 203 -7.72 -12.57 16.86
N SER A 204 -8.10 -13.80 16.49
CA SER A 204 -8.61 -14.81 17.45
C SER A 204 -7.61 -15.19 18.55
N LYS A 205 -6.31 -15.10 18.29
CA LYS A 205 -5.24 -15.46 19.26
C LYS A 205 -4.77 -14.29 20.12
N HIS A 206 -5.00 -13.05 19.67
CA HIS A 206 -4.41 -11.86 20.30
C HIS A 206 -5.43 -10.79 20.70
N SER A 207 -6.71 -11.03 20.45
CA SER A 207 -7.82 -10.19 20.87
C SER A 207 -9.01 -11.05 21.33
N ASN A 208 -9.92 -10.43 22.09
CA ASN A 208 -11.16 -11.05 22.57
C ASN A 208 -12.39 -10.59 21.78
N ILE A 209 -12.18 -9.94 20.62
CA ILE A 209 -13.28 -9.47 19.76
C ILE A 209 -13.72 -10.54 18.77
N GLU A 210 -14.96 -10.43 18.32
CA GLU A 210 -15.45 -11.08 17.11
C GLU A 210 -15.35 -10.10 15.94
N ILE A 211 -15.00 -10.62 14.75
CA ILE A 211 -14.99 -9.82 13.51
C ILE A 211 -16.39 -9.87 12.92
N ASN A 212 -17.13 -8.77 13.02
CA ASN A 212 -18.55 -8.70 12.67
C ASN A 212 -18.80 -7.76 11.49
N THR A 213 -18.21 -6.56 11.53
CA THR A 213 -18.48 -5.50 10.54
C THR A 213 -17.28 -5.20 9.66
N PHE A 214 -16.07 -5.61 10.07
CA PHE A 214 -14.87 -5.35 9.30
C PHE A 214 -14.97 -6.00 7.89
N PRO A 215 -14.76 -5.23 6.81
CA PRO A 215 -14.89 -5.74 5.44
C PRO A 215 -13.86 -6.84 5.15
N LEU A 216 -14.35 -8.06 4.88
CA LEU A 216 -13.52 -9.20 4.50
C LEU A 216 -13.71 -9.59 3.04
N LEU A 217 -12.59 -9.77 2.33
CA LEU A 217 -12.51 -10.23 0.95
C LEU A 217 -11.70 -11.51 0.84
N GLY A 218 -12.34 -12.64 1.13
CA GLY A 218 -11.76 -13.96 0.92
C GLY A 218 -11.76 -14.38 -0.56
N ARG A 219 -10.95 -15.39 -0.90
CA ARG A 219 -10.81 -15.92 -2.27
C ARG A 219 -12.13 -16.31 -2.93
N LYS A 220 -13.09 -16.85 -2.17
CA LYS A 220 -14.44 -17.19 -2.69
C LYS A 220 -15.22 -15.94 -3.12
N LYS A 221 -15.26 -14.91 -2.27
CA LYS A 221 -15.94 -13.63 -2.54
C LYS A 221 -15.26 -12.89 -3.71
N LEU A 222 -13.92 -12.88 -3.74
CA LEU A 222 -13.17 -12.31 -4.86
C LEU A 222 -13.41 -13.06 -6.19
N ASN A 223 -13.47 -14.39 -6.18
CA ASN A 223 -13.79 -15.17 -7.37
C ASN A 223 -15.22 -14.88 -7.86
N TYR A 224 -16.18 -14.78 -6.95
CA TYR A 224 -17.55 -14.40 -7.30
C TYR A 224 -17.58 -13.04 -7.99
N TYR A 225 -16.94 -12.02 -7.41
CA TYR A 225 -16.89 -10.69 -8.02
C TYR A 225 -16.17 -10.66 -9.37
N THR A 226 -15.04 -11.34 -9.50
CA THR A 226 -14.24 -11.28 -10.73
C THR A 226 -14.79 -12.15 -11.85
N LYS A 227 -15.34 -13.34 -11.54
CA LYS A 227 -15.79 -14.31 -12.54
C LYS A 227 -17.27 -14.22 -12.84
N GLU A 228 -18.10 -14.16 -11.80
CA GLU A 228 -19.57 -14.16 -11.97
C GLU A 228 -20.09 -12.75 -12.23
N LYS A 229 -19.57 -11.76 -11.51
CA LYS A 229 -19.96 -10.35 -11.71
C LYS A 229 -19.11 -9.62 -12.76
N GLY A 230 -18.01 -10.23 -13.19
CA GLY A 230 -17.13 -9.65 -14.21
C GLY A 230 -16.45 -8.36 -13.77
N ILE A 231 -16.26 -8.14 -12.47
CA ILE A 231 -15.60 -6.93 -11.94
C ILE A 231 -14.09 -7.02 -12.20
N GLN A 232 -13.54 -5.99 -12.84
CA GLN A 232 -12.14 -5.90 -13.25
C GLN A 232 -11.46 -4.69 -12.59
N THR A 233 -10.17 -4.84 -12.30
CA THR A 233 -9.34 -3.72 -11.82
C THR A 233 -8.44 -3.23 -12.95
N ILE A 234 -8.52 -1.94 -13.25
CA ILE A 234 -7.68 -1.26 -14.24
C ILE A 234 -6.68 -0.36 -13.51
N LEU A 235 -5.45 -0.32 -14.00
CA LEU A 235 -4.35 0.49 -13.47
C LEU A 235 -3.90 1.51 -14.53
N PRO A 236 -4.59 2.66 -14.67
CA PRO A 236 -4.35 3.58 -15.79
C PRO A 236 -2.90 4.06 -15.91
N TYR A 237 -2.20 4.25 -14.79
CA TYR A 237 -0.81 4.72 -14.78
C TYR A 237 0.17 3.77 -15.47
N ASN A 238 -0.17 2.50 -15.66
CA ASN A 238 0.69 1.55 -16.37
C ASN A 238 0.58 1.66 -17.91
N TYR A 239 -0.34 2.48 -18.41
CA TYR A 239 -0.60 2.71 -19.82
C TYR A 239 -0.20 4.12 -20.31
N MET A 240 0.31 4.96 -19.41
CA MET A 240 0.68 6.34 -19.72
C MET A 240 1.99 6.73 -19.05
N GLU A 241 2.62 7.80 -19.52
CA GLU A 241 3.74 8.40 -18.82
C GLU A 241 3.24 9.08 -17.54
N PHE A 242 3.68 8.58 -16.39
CA PHE A 242 3.33 9.15 -15.09
C PHE A 242 4.57 9.75 -14.43
N ASN A 243 4.51 11.05 -14.17
CA ASN A 243 5.50 11.76 -13.36
C ASN A 243 4.78 12.36 -12.14
N LYS A 244 5.22 11.98 -10.94
CA LYS A 244 4.56 12.34 -9.69
C LYS A 244 4.61 13.84 -9.38
N ASP A 245 5.70 14.52 -9.74
CA ASP A 245 5.86 15.95 -9.48
C ASP A 245 4.94 16.77 -10.39
N LYS A 246 4.90 16.43 -11.69
CA LYS A 246 3.93 17.03 -12.63
C LYS A 246 2.49 16.76 -12.23
N ALA A 247 2.19 15.54 -11.76
CA ALA A 247 0.86 15.21 -11.26
C ALA A 247 0.49 16.08 -10.05
N LYS A 248 1.43 16.30 -9.13
CA LYS A 248 1.27 17.14 -7.95
C LYS A 248 1.03 18.61 -8.31
N GLU A 249 1.83 19.17 -9.21
CA GLU A 249 1.65 20.53 -9.73
C GLU A 249 0.24 20.71 -10.30
N LEU A 250 -0.20 19.77 -11.13
CA LEU A 250 -1.52 19.83 -11.76
C LEU A 250 -2.67 19.79 -10.75
N ILE A 251 -2.62 18.90 -9.76
CA ILE A 251 -3.71 18.79 -8.76
C ILE A 251 -3.71 19.98 -7.79
N VAL A 252 -2.55 20.60 -7.52
CA VAL A 252 -2.49 21.87 -6.79
C VAL A 252 -3.18 22.95 -7.61
N GLU A 253 -2.80 23.12 -8.87
CA GLU A 253 -3.32 24.17 -9.75
C GLU A 253 -4.83 24.00 -10.02
N LYS A 254 -5.24 22.83 -10.50
CA LYS A 254 -6.62 22.57 -10.93
C LYS A 254 -7.54 22.31 -9.75
N LEU A 255 -7.09 21.52 -8.79
CA LEU A 255 -7.94 21.00 -7.72
C LEU A 255 -7.72 21.73 -6.39
N GLY A 256 -6.73 22.60 -6.25
CA GLY A 256 -6.42 23.24 -4.97
C GLY A 256 -6.07 22.20 -3.90
N TRP A 257 -5.44 21.09 -4.33
CA TRP A 257 -4.90 20.09 -3.41
C TRP A 257 -3.77 20.71 -2.60
N VAL A 258 -3.75 20.40 -1.30
CA VAL A 258 -2.73 20.90 -0.38
C VAL A 258 -1.76 19.78 -0.03
N ASP A 259 -0.48 20.06 -0.16
CA ASP A 259 0.58 19.10 0.12
C ASP A 259 0.71 18.79 1.61
N TYR A 260 0.87 17.50 1.91
CA TYR A 260 1.11 17.01 3.27
C TYR A 260 2.58 17.08 3.67
N GLY A 261 3.49 17.27 2.71
CA GLY A 261 4.94 17.28 2.93
C GLY A 261 5.61 15.89 2.95
N GLY A 262 4.85 14.81 2.83
CA GLY A 262 5.38 13.44 2.85
C GLY A 262 4.46 12.40 2.18
N LYS A 263 5.02 11.24 1.80
CA LYS A 263 4.26 10.12 1.22
C LYS A 263 3.43 9.42 2.31
N HIS A 264 2.15 9.20 2.05
CA HIS A 264 1.17 8.58 2.96
C HIS A 264 0.79 9.39 4.20
N TYR A 265 1.04 10.70 4.20
CA TYR A 265 0.73 11.58 5.32
C TYR A 265 -0.78 11.92 5.41
N GLU A 266 -1.59 11.42 4.47
CA GLU A 266 -3.04 11.43 4.56
C GLU A 266 -3.56 10.64 5.78
N SER A 267 -2.82 9.59 6.22
CA SER A 267 -3.14 8.75 7.38
C SER A 267 -2.09 8.91 8.47
N ILE A 268 -2.54 9.31 9.66
CA ILE A 268 -1.68 9.50 10.84
C ILE A 268 -1.00 8.17 11.21
N PHE A 269 -1.77 7.08 11.23
CA PHE A 269 -1.22 5.77 11.59
C PHE A 269 -0.25 5.25 10.52
N THR A 270 -0.55 5.43 9.22
CA THR A 270 0.35 4.96 8.16
C THR A 270 1.69 5.70 8.20
N ARG A 271 1.67 7.03 8.38
CA ARG A 271 2.88 7.83 8.60
C ARG A 271 3.65 7.37 9.83
N PHE A 272 2.98 7.22 10.97
CA PHE A 272 3.62 6.76 12.21
C PHE A 272 4.18 5.33 12.07
N TYR A 273 3.46 4.44 11.39
CA TYR A 273 3.90 3.08 11.14
C TYR A 273 5.16 3.04 10.27
N GLN A 274 5.15 3.77 9.16
CA GLN A 274 6.29 3.77 8.22
C GLN A 274 7.49 4.58 8.73
N GLY A 275 7.25 5.69 9.43
CA GLY A 275 8.29 6.61 9.89
C GLY A 275 8.88 6.25 11.26
N TYR A 276 8.11 5.60 12.14
CA TYR A 276 8.56 5.26 13.50
C TYR A 276 8.59 3.75 13.75
N ILE A 277 7.45 3.05 13.60
CA ILE A 277 7.35 1.63 14.00
C ILE A 277 8.26 0.73 13.14
N LEU A 278 8.24 0.89 11.81
CA LEU A 278 9.06 0.09 10.90
C LEU A 278 10.56 0.26 11.17
N PRO A 279 11.13 1.48 11.24
CA PRO A 279 12.53 1.67 11.59
C PRO A 279 12.88 1.13 12.98
N ARG A 280 12.06 1.45 14.00
CA ARG A 280 12.33 1.13 15.41
C ARG A 280 12.24 -0.37 15.68
N LYS A 281 11.13 -1.01 15.31
CA LYS A 281 10.84 -2.41 15.67
C LYS A 281 11.39 -3.40 14.65
N PHE A 282 11.32 -3.08 13.36
CA PHE A 282 11.63 -4.02 12.29
C PHE A 282 12.96 -3.73 11.59
N GLY A 283 13.61 -2.59 11.89
CA GLY A 283 14.85 -2.17 11.22
C GLY A 283 14.64 -1.85 9.74
N ILE A 284 13.42 -1.48 9.35
CA ILE A 284 13.03 -1.27 7.95
C ILE A 284 12.79 0.22 7.69
N ASP A 285 13.47 0.73 6.67
CA ASP A 285 13.20 2.06 6.11
C ASP A 285 12.64 1.92 4.69
N LYS A 286 11.32 2.08 4.55
CA LYS A 286 10.62 1.97 3.26
C LYS A 286 11.07 3.01 2.24
N ARG A 287 11.71 4.12 2.67
CA ARG A 287 12.26 5.13 1.74
C ARG A 287 13.32 4.52 0.83
N LYS A 288 14.09 3.52 1.28
CA LYS A 288 15.08 2.82 0.43
C LYS A 288 14.42 2.18 -0.78
N ALA A 289 13.27 1.53 -0.58
CA ALA A 289 12.49 0.92 -1.64
C ALA A 289 11.89 1.99 -2.58
N HIS A 290 11.30 3.04 -2.02
CA HIS A 290 10.74 4.15 -2.82
C HIS A 290 11.80 4.88 -3.66
N PHE A 291 12.92 5.30 -3.06
CA PHE A 291 13.99 5.96 -3.80
C PHE A 291 14.66 5.03 -4.80
N SER A 292 14.75 3.73 -4.52
CA SER A 292 15.29 2.77 -5.50
C SER A 292 14.42 2.65 -6.75
N ASN A 293 13.09 2.76 -6.64
CA ASN A 293 12.21 2.87 -7.82
C ASN A 293 12.54 4.12 -8.63
N LEU A 294 12.64 5.29 -7.96
CA LEU A 294 12.95 6.55 -8.64
C LEU A 294 14.31 6.53 -9.33
N ILE A 295 15.33 5.95 -8.69
CA ILE A 295 16.66 5.77 -9.29
C ILE A 295 16.59 4.87 -10.53
N CYS A 296 15.92 3.71 -10.41
CA CYS A 296 15.82 2.78 -11.55
C CYS A 296 14.98 3.36 -12.69
N GLY A 297 14.02 4.23 -12.39
CA GLY A 297 13.23 4.99 -13.37
C GLY A 297 13.90 6.25 -13.91
N GLY A 298 15.12 6.60 -13.47
CA GLY A 298 15.85 7.78 -13.93
C GLY A 298 15.28 9.12 -13.44
N LEU A 299 14.45 9.11 -12.39
CA LEU A 299 13.79 10.30 -11.82
C LEU A 299 14.54 10.91 -10.62
N LEU A 300 15.52 10.20 -10.06
CA LEU A 300 16.31 10.66 -8.91
C LEU A 300 17.73 10.09 -9.02
N SER A 301 18.76 10.90 -8.74
CA SER A 301 20.12 10.36 -8.68
C SER A 301 20.34 9.54 -7.41
N ARG A 302 21.28 8.59 -7.47
CA ARG A 302 21.63 7.78 -6.31
C ARG A 302 22.21 8.61 -5.16
N ASP A 303 22.98 9.64 -5.48
CA ASP A 303 23.63 10.48 -4.46
C ASP A 303 22.60 11.36 -3.73
N GLU A 304 21.65 11.96 -4.46
CA GLU A 304 20.52 12.69 -3.86
C GLU A 304 19.72 11.77 -2.93
N ALA A 305 19.42 10.53 -3.37
CA ALA A 305 18.71 9.56 -2.54
C ALA A 305 19.47 9.20 -1.25
N ILE A 306 20.80 9.10 -1.31
CA ILE A 306 21.64 8.84 -0.14
C ILE A 306 21.58 10.02 0.82
N ASP A 307 21.65 11.25 0.30
CA ASP A 307 21.57 12.46 1.13
C ASP A 307 20.20 12.61 1.81
N GLU A 308 19.11 12.29 1.12
CA GLU A 308 17.78 12.24 1.72
C GLU A 308 17.64 11.12 2.77
N LEU A 309 18.26 9.95 2.55
CA LEU A 309 18.22 8.84 3.52
C LEU A 309 19.02 9.11 4.80
N LYS A 310 19.98 10.04 4.79
CA LYS A 310 20.67 10.50 6.00
C LYS A 310 19.76 11.30 6.93
N LYS A 311 18.73 11.95 6.38
CA LYS A 311 17.74 12.67 7.16
C LYS A 311 16.83 11.66 7.89
N PRO A 312 16.31 12.01 9.08
CA PRO A 312 15.32 11.17 9.73
C PRO A 312 14.12 10.94 8.80
N PRO A 313 13.51 9.74 8.80
CA PRO A 313 12.33 9.45 7.99
C PRO A 313 11.11 10.27 8.39
N TYR A 314 11.18 10.88 9.57
CA TYR A 314 10.05 11.46 10.23
C TYR A 314 10.51 12.59 11.16
N GLU A 315 10.00 13.80 10.95
CA GLU A 315 10.34 14.99 11.76
C GLU A 315 10.05 14.75 13.25
N GLU A 316 11.00 15.12 14.10
CA GLU A 316 11.00 14.72 15.52
C GLU A 316 9.77 15.23 16.29
N ASP A 317 9.39 16.50 16.09
CA ASP A 317 8.20 17.08 16.72
C ASP A 317 6.92 16.32 16.32
N LEU A 318 6.81 15.95 15.05
CA LEU A 318 5.66 15.23 14.51
C LEU A 318 5.65 13.77 14.99
N VAL A 319 6.81 13.14 15.14
CA VAL A 319 6.95 11.83 15.81
C VAL A 319 6.37 11.91 17.23
N GLN A 320 6.71 12.93 18.02
CA GLN A 320 6.23 13.05 19.39
C GLN A 320 4.72 13.30 19.47
N GLU A 321 4.17 14.10 18.56
CA GLU A 321 2.73 14.33 18.45
C GLU A 321 1.99 13.03 18.08
N ASP A 322 2.40 12.38 17.00
CA ASP A 322 1.76 11.16 16.52
C ASP A 322 1.96 10.00 17.49
N TYR A 323 3.11 9.90 18.17
CA TYR A 323 3.33 8.89 19.22
C TYR A 323 2.29 9.05 20.32
N LYS A 324 2.14 10.25 20.89
CA LYS A 324 1.16 10.52 21.95
C LYS A 324 -0.26 10.23 21.46
N TYR A 325 -0.59 10.65 20.24
CA TYR A 325 -1.92 10.46 19.67
C TYR A 325 -2.23 8.97 19.42
N VAL A 326 -1.35 8.25 18.71
CA VAL A 326 -1.55 6.86 18.31
C VAL A 326 -1.57 5.95 19.53
N VAL A 327 -0.63 6.11 20.46
CA VAL A 327 -0.55 5.30 21.71
C VAL A 327 -1.83 5.46 22.53
N LYS A 328 -2.25 6.71 22.75
CA LYS A 328 -3.49 7.01 23.48
C LYS A 328 -4.71 6.45 22.76
N LYS A 329 -4.81 6.63 21.44
CA LYS A 329 -5.96 6.20 20.64
C LYS A 329 -6.08 4.68 20.55
N LEU A 330 -4.97 3.96 20.51
CA LEU A 330 -4.94 2.49 20.64
C LEU A 330 -5.23 2.01 22.08
N GLY A 331 -5.19 2.91 23.07
CA GLY A 331 -5.48 2.58 24.46
C GLY A 331 -4.30 1.94 25.21
N PHE A 332 -3.07 2.19 24.78
CA PHE A 332 -1.87 1.77 25.50
C PHE A 332 -1.38 2.87 26.45
N SER A 333 -0.79 2.49 27.58
CA SER A 333 0.21 3.34 28.25
C SER A 333 1.50 3.39 27.44
N LYS A 334 2.36 4.37 27.75
CA LYS A 334 3.69 4.49 27.14
C LYS A 334 4.51 3.23 27.39
N GLU A 335 4.50 2.74 28.62
CA GLU A 335 5.26 1.58 29.07
C GLU A 335 4.81 0.29 28.36
N GLU A 336 3.50 0.06 28.25
CA GLU A 336 2.96 -1.10 27.51
C GLU A 336 3.33 -1.05 26.03
N PHE A 337 3.26 0.14 25.41
CA PHE A 337 3.59 0.27 23.99
C PHE A 337 5.07 -0.01 23.73
N GLU A 338 5.98 0.51 24.56
CA GLU A 338 7.42 0.19 24.44
C GLU A 338 7.70 -1.29 24.64
N GLN A 339 7.06 -1.95 25.63
CA GLN A 339 7.18 -3.39 25.83
C GLN A 339 6.70 -4.19 24.60
N ILE A 340 5.61 -3.76 23.96
CA ILE A 340 5.11 -4.35 22.71
C ILE A 340 6.12 -4.19 21.57
N LEU A 341 6.71 -3.00 21.43
CA LEU A 341 7.70 -2.75 20.40
C LEU A 341 8.97 -3.59 20.62
N ASP A 342 9.33 -3.89 21.87
CA ASP A 342 10.47 -4.75 22.24
C ASP A 342 10.21 -6.25 22.08
N LEU A 343 8.97 -6.68 21.85
CA LEU A 343 8.67 -8.09 21.58
C LEU A 343 9.48 -8.61 20.39
N PRO A 344 10.03 -9.84 20.46
CA PRO A 344 10.70 -10.46 19.32
C PRO A 344 9.80 -10.50 18.08
N ILE A 345 10.37 -10.14 16.92
CA ILE A 345 9.66 -10.19 15.64
C ILE A 345 9.25 -11.64 15.34
N LYS A 346 7.99 -11.83 14.91
CA LYS A 346 7.43 -13.12 14.50
C LYS A 346 7.05 -13.08 13.02
N SER A 347 7.17 -14.23 12.36
CA SER A 347 6.68 -14.40 11.01
C SER A 347 5.16 -14.63 11.01
N HIS A 348 4.45 -14.07 10.02
CA HIS A 348 3.05 -14.38 9.75
C HIS A 348 2.78 -15.87 9.59
N PHE A 349 3.77 -16.65 9.12
CA PHE A 349 3.66 -18.10 8.97
C PHE A 349 3.62 -18.87 10.31
N LYS A 350 3.61 -18.18 11.46
CA LYS A 350 3.25 -18.80 12.76
C LYS A 350 1.72 -18.85 12.98
N TYR A 351 0.97 -18.18 12.14
CA TYR A 351 -0.48 -18.14 12.11
C TYR A 351 -0.98 -18.93 10.89
N LYS A 352 -2.28 -19.23 10.85
CA LYS A 352 -2.90 -19.86 9.66
C LYS A 352 -2.74 -18.94 8.45
N THR A 353 -2.75 -19.53 7.25
CA THR A 353 -2.61 -18.81 5.99
C THR A 353 -3.38 -19.54 4.89
N ASP A 354 -4.00 -18.80 3.99
CA ASP A 354 -4.70 -19.33 2.81
C ASP A 354 -3.77 -19.99 1.76
N ILE A 355 -2.46 -19.84 1.93
CA ILE A 355 -1.43 -20.46 1.09
C ILE A 355 -1.38 -21.97 1.39
N ASN A 356 -1.71 -22.76 0.36
CA ASN A 356 -1.68 -24.23 0.36
C ASN A 356 -0.47 -24.83 1.13
N SER A 357 -0.75 -25.77 2.05
CA SER A 357 0.20 -26.33 3.04
C SER A 357 1.51 -26.90 2.45
N LYS A 358 1.58 -27.22 1.15
CA LYS A 358 2.78 -27.71 0.47
C LYS A 358 3.86 -26.64 0.30
N ILE A 359 3.48 -25.39 0.01
CA ILE A 359 4.43 -24.26 -0.10
C ILE A 359 4.87 -23.83 1.30
N TYR A 360 3.91 -23.77 2.24
CA TYR A 360 4.15 -23.58 3.66
C TYR A 360 5.18 -24.58 4.21
N LYS A 361 4.98 -25.90 4.02
CA LYS A 361 5.93 -26.96 4.43
C LYS A 361 7.34 -26.78 3.83
N LYS A 362 7.47 -26.22 2.62
CA LYS A 362 8.76 -25.92 1.98
C LYS A 362 9.43 -24.66 2.55
N LEU A 363 8.65 -23.67 2.97
CA LEU A 363 9.12 -22.43 3.61
C LEU A 363 9.62 -22.65 5.04
N ILE A 364 8.95 -23.52 5.81
CA ILE A 364 9.35 -23.88 7.18
C ILE A 364 10.25 -25.12 7.30
N SER A 365 10.62 -25.76 6.17
CA SER A 365 11.49 -26.94 6.18
C SER A 365 12.85 -26.61 6.83
N PRO A 366 13.42 -27.47 7.69
CA PRO A 366 14.77 -27.30 8.21
C PRO A 366 15.87 -27.35 7.14
N THR A 367 15.53 -27.76 5.90
CA THR A 367 16.40 -27.65 4.72
C THR A 367 16.29 -26.30 4.00
N ASN A 368 15.34 -25.44 4.40
CA ASN A 368 15.21 -24.09 3.88
C ASN A 368 16.31 -23.17 4.48
N PRO A 369 17.08 -22.45 3.66
CA PRO A 369 18.16 -21.57 4.12
C PRO A 369 17.71 -20.56 5.19
N LEU A 370 16.46 -20.06 5.12
CA LEU A 370 15.90 -19.09 6.07
C LEU A 370 15.73 -19.68 7.48
N VAL A 371 15.33 -20.95 7.58
CA VAL A 371 15.17 -21.65 8.87
C VAL A 371 16.53 -22.02 9.46
N ARG A 372 17.53 -22.33 8.63
CA ARG A 372 18.92 -22.55 9.05
C ARG A 372 19.59 -21.28 9.59
N PHE A 373 19.30 -20.12 8.99
CA PHE A 373 19.83 -18.84 9.45
C PHE A 373 19.28 -18.46 10.84
N ILE A 374 17.96 -18.65 11.05
CA ILE A 374 17.31 -18.38 12.34
C ILE A 374 17.79 -19.34 13.45
N LYS A 375 18.10 -20.60 13.14
CA LYS A 375 18.65 -21.55 14.13
C LYS A 375 20.11 -21.31 14.51
N LYS A 376 20.90 -20.64 13.67
CA LYS A 376 22.31 -20.30 13.97
C LYS A 376 22.47 -19.06 14.85
N ILE A 377 21.39 -18.33 15.12
CA ILE A 377 21.37 -17.09 15.92
C ILE A 377 20.86 -17.36 17.35
N LYS A 378 20.57 -18.62 17.70
CA LYS A 378 20.26 -19.04 19.08
C LYS A 378 21.51 -19.50 19.82
#